data_AF-A0AAP0C9Q2-F1
#
_entry.id   AF-A0AAP0C9Q2-F1
#
_cell.length_a   1.000
_cell.length_b   1.000
_cell.length_c   1.000
_cell.angle_alpha   90.00
_cell.angle_beta   90.00
_cell.angle_gamma   90.00
#
_symmetry.space_group_name_H-M   'P 1'
#
loop_
_entity.id
_entity.type
_entity.pdbx_description
1 polymer ?
#
loop_
_entity_poly.entity_id
_entity_poly.type
_entity_poly.pdbx_seq_one_letter_code
_entity_poly.pdbx_strand_id
1 'polypeptide(L)'
;MVLCYCGRFAIVRTSKTDTNPGRRFYCCAEQGSNCGFFMWFDPPMCARSTELIPGLLKSKMRADLLEHELRTGLGSSTRNQADFEKLEQEISKKNTQIKYLLVIIAFLCLMLLF
;
A
#
# COMPACT_ATOMS: atom_id res chain seq x y z
N MET A 1 -1.64 -36.45 -10.71
CA MET A 1 -0.23 -36.88 -10.55
C MET A 1 0.65 -35.70 -10.90
N VAL A 2 1.78 -35.53 -10.21
CA VAL A 2 2.71 -34.39 -10.42
C VAL A 2 4.04 -34.97 -10.95
N LEU A 3 4.58 -34.39 -12.02
CA LEU A 3 5.89 -34.75 -12.56
C LEU A 3 6.97 -33.80 -12.04
N CYS A 4 8.15 -34.32 -11.70
CA CYS A 4 9.31 -33.51 -11.39
C CYS A 4 10.00 -33.02 -12.68
N TYR A 5 11.01 -32.15 -12.54
CA TYR A 5 11.76 -31.61 -13.69
C TYR A 5 12.56 -32.65 -14.48
N CYS A 6 12.78 -33.85 -13.93
CA CYS A 6 13.38 -34.97 -14.65
C CYS A 6 12.36 -35.80 -15.47
N GLY A 7 11.10 -35.38 -15.52
CA GLY A 7 10.01 -36.12 -16.19
C GLY A 7 9.53 -37.36 -15.44
N ARG A 8 9.97 -37.57 -14.20
CA ARG A 8 9.55 -38.69 -13.34
C ARG A 8 8.38 -38.28 -12.43
N PHE A 9 7.58 -39.23 -11.97
CA PHE A 9 6.56 -38.93 -10.97
C PHE A 9 7.20 -38.44 -9.67
N ALA A 10 6.71 -37.30 -9.17
CA ALA A 10 7.11 -36.74 -7.90
C ALA A 10 6.50 -37.54 -6.74
N ILE A 11 7.24 -37.64 -5.64
CA ILE A 11 6.80 -38.29 -4.40
C ILE A 11 6.42 -37.24 -3.37
N VAL A 12 5.55 -37.59 -2.42
CA VAL A 12 5.18 -36.71 -1.31
C VAL A 12 6.06 -37.00 -0.10
N ARG A 13 6.69 -35.98 0.47
CA ARG A 13 7.41 -36.01 1.74
C ARG A 13 6.78 -35.06 2.75
N THR A 14 7.14 -35.25 4.01
CA THR A 14 6.73 -34.39 5.12
C THR A 14 7.91 -33.59 5.60
N SER A 15 7.74 -32.27 5.70
CA SER A 15 8.73 -31.35 6.24
C SER A 15 8.94 -31.61 7.73
N LYS A 16 10.22 -31.63 8.11
CA LYS A 16 10.69 -31.76 9.49
C LYS A 16 11.39 -30.49 9.98
N THR A 17 11.23 -29.38 9.26
CA THR A 17 11.81 -28.09 9.64
C THR A 17 10.93 -27.42 10.68
N ASP A 18 11.54 -26.62 11.56
CA ASP A 18 10.80 -25.87 12.60
C ASP A 18 9.84 -24.83 12.02
N THR A 19 10.13 -24.31 10.82
CA THR A 19 9.26 -23.34 10.13
C THR A 19 8.02 -23.98 9.53
N ASN A 20 8.09 -25.24 9.09
CA ASN A 20 6.98 -25.94 8.45
C ASN A 20 6.85 -27.39 8.97
N PRO A 21 6.70 -27.61 10.29
CA PRO A 21 6.65 -28.95 10.83
C PRO A 21 5.39 -29.67 10.35
N GLY A 22 5.54 -30.89 9.84
CA GLY A 22 4.41 -31.72 9.41
C GLY A 22 3.79 -31.33 8.06
N ARG A 23 4.20 -30.23 7.43
CA ARG A 23 3.67 -29.82 6.12
C ARG A 23 4.18 -30.74 5.01
N ARG A 24 3.28 -31.21 4.14
CA ARG A 24 3.63 -32.13 3.04
C ARG A 24 4.01 -31.38 1.76
N PHE A 25 4.91 -31.94 0.98
CA PHE A 25 5.36 -31.38 -0.31
C PHE A 25 5.70 -32.48 -1.30
N TYR A 26 5.53 -32.21 -2.59
CA TYR A 26 6.03 -33.01 -3.69
C TYR A 26 7.51 -32.70 -3.95
N CYS A 27 8.31 -33.74 -4.17
CA CYS A 27 9.71 -33.61 -4.56
C CYS A 27 10.13 -34.71 -5.56
N CYS A 28 11.33 -34.56 -6.15
CA CYS A 28 11.92 -35.64 -6.95
C CYS A 28 12.05 -36.93 -6.11
N ALA A 29 11.76 -38.07 -6.74
CA ALA A 29 11.92 -39.38 -6.11
C ALA A 29 13.38 -39.72 -5.79
N GLU A 30 14.31 -39.24 -6.64
CA GLU A 30 15.74 -39.52 -6.54
C GLU A 30 16.40 -38.60 -5.50
N GLN A 31 16.85 -39.22 -4.40
CA GLN A 31 17.57 -38.53 -3.33
C GLN A 31 18.96 -38.12 -3.79
N GLY A 32 19.39 -36.91 -3.42
CA GLY A 32 20.68 -36.37 -3.84
C GLY A 32 20.74 -35.94 -5.31
N SER A 33 19.63 -36.02 -6.06
CA SER A 33 19.58 -35.47 -7.41
C SER A 33 19.67 -33.94 -7.39
N ASN A 34 20.34 -33.37 -8.40
CA ASN A 34 20.35 -31.93 -8.65
C ASN A 34 19.04 -31.42 -9.28
N CYS A 35 17.94 -32.21 -9.22
CA CYS A 35 16.66 -31.86 -9.82
C CYS A 35 16.04 -30.61 -9.18
N GLY A 36 16.10 -30.49 -7.85
CA GLY A 36 15.57 -29.34 -7.13
C GLY A 36 14.04 -29.15 -7.18
N PHE A 37 13.28 -30.10 -7.74
CA PHE A 37 11.81 -30.00 -7.81
C PHE A 37 11.18 -29.98 -6.41
N PHE A 38 10.36 -28.96 -6.15
CA PHE A 38 9.62 -28.76 -4.91
C PHE A 38 8.25 -28.10 -5.20
N MET A 39 7.18 -28.63 -4.63
CA MET A 39 5.85 -28.03 -4.68
C MET A 39 5.08 -28.41 -3.40
N TRP A 40 4.37 -27.46 -2.78
CA TRP A 40 3.56 -27.80 -1.61
C TRP A 40 2.43 -28.79 -1.96
N PHE A 41 2.17 -29.73 -1.06
CA PHE A 41 1.01 -30.61 -1.15
C PHE A 41 -0.13 -29.92 -0.41
N ASP A 42 -1.12 -29.44 -1.16
CA ASP A 42 -2.34 -28.87 -0.60
C ASP A 42 -3.47 -29.91 -0.76
N PRO A 43 -4.06 -30.41 0.34
CA PRO A 43 -5.20 -31.31 0.26
C PRO A 43 -6.42 -30.58 -0.35
N PRO A 44 -7.36 -31.32 -0.96
CA PRO A 44 -8.59 -30.71 -1.44
C PRO A 44 -9.31 -30.01 -0.28
N MET A 45 -9.65 -28.74 -0.49
CA MET A 45 -10.49 -27.99 0.44
C MET A 45 -11.88 -28.63 0.50
N CYS A 46 -12.56 -28.50 1.65
CA CYS A 46 -13.95 -28.95 1.72
C CYS A 46 -14.85 -28.06 0.83
N ALA A 47 -15.96 -28.62 0.34
CA ALA A 47 -16.88 -27.92 -0.56
C ALA A 47 -17.35 -26.56 0.01
N ARG A 48 -17.61 -26.51 1.32
CA ARG A 48 -17.97 -25.27 2.02
C ARG A 48 -16.87 -24.21 1.94
N SER A 49 -15.61 -24.60 2.12
CA SER A 49 -14.48 -23.67 2.02
C SER A 49 -14.31 -23.17 0.58
N THR A 50 -14.49 -24.04 -0.42
CA THR A 50 -14.39 -23.64 -1.83
C THR A 50 -15.46 -22.64 -2.25
N GLU A 51 -16.63 -22.65 -1.63
CA GLU A 51 -17.70 -21.68 -1.87
C GLU A 51 -17.47 -20.35 -1.14
N LEU A 52 -17.03 -20.40 0.12
CA LEU A 52 -16.91 -19.21 0.97
C LEU A 52 -15.65 -18.39 0.71
N ILE A 53 -14.49 -19.04 0.56
CA ILE A 53 -13.19 -18.36 0.49
C ILE A 53 -13.13 -17.33 -0.66
N PRO A 54 -13.58 -17.61 -1.89
CA PRO A 54 -13.56 -16.62 -2.96
C PRO A 54 -14.37 -15.36 -2.66
N GLY A 55 -15.55 -15.53 -2.03
CA GLY A 55 -16.41 -14.41 -1.63
C GLY A 55 -15.75 -13.53 -0.57
N LEU A 56 -15.15 -14.15 0.44
CA LEU A 56 -14.43 -13.44 1.51
C LEU A 56 -13.22 -12.67 0.97
N LEU A 57 -12.41 -13.28 0.09
CA LEU A 57 -11.27 -12.62 -0.55
C LEU A 57 -11.70 -11.41 -1.36
N LYS A 58 -12.79 -11.54 -2.15
CA LYS A 58 -13.34 -10.42 -2.92
C LYS A 58 -13.84 -9.29 -2.02
N SER A 59 -14.47 -9.62 -0.89
CA SER A 59 -14.93 -8.62 0.08
C SER A 59 -13.75 -7.88 0.72
N LYS A 60 -12.72 -8.61 1.14
CA LYS A 60 -11.49 -8.02 1.70
C LYS A 60 -10.82 -7.07 0.71
N MET A 61 -10.67 -7.51 -0.54
CA MET A 61 -10.07 -6.68 -1.59
C MET A 61 -10.85 -5.38 -1.82
N ARG A 62 -12.20 -5.42 -1.82
CA ARG A 62 -13.01 -4.19 -1.91
C ARG A 62 -12.82 -3.27 -0.72
N ALA A 63 -12.79 -3.82 0.49
CA ALA A 63 -12.55 -3.04 1.70
C ALA A 63 -11.17 -2.36 1.65
N ASP A 64 -10.15 -3.08 1.22
CA ASP A 64 -8.78 -2.56 1.10
C ASP A 64 -8.67 -1.44 0.06
N LEU A 65 -9.38 -1.57 -1.06
CA LEU A 65 -9.46 -0.52 -2.07
C LEU A 65 -10.14 0.73 -1.52
N LEU A 66 -11.27 0.57 -0.83
CA LEU A 66 -11.98 1.70 -0.23
C LEU A 66 -11.15 2.38 0.85
N GLU A 67 -10.47 1.60 1.70
CA GLU A 67 -9.58 2.13 2.73
C GLU A 67 -8.42 2.92 2.10
N HIS A 68 -7.84 2.41 1.02
CA HIS A 68 -6.80 3.10 0.28
C HIS A 68 -7.30 4.41 -0.33
N GLU A 69 -8.46 4.41 -0.99
CA GLU A 69 -9.09 5.60 -1.56
C GLU A 69 -9.40 6.66 -0.49
N LEU A 70 -9.92 6.25 0.66
CA LEU A 70 -10.15 7.15 1.79
C LEU A 70 -8.84 7.77 2.28
N ARG A 71 -7.78 6.97 2.42
CA ARG A 71 -6.46 7.44 2.89
C ARG A 71 -5.84 8.43 1.90
N THR A 72 -5.89 8.16 0.61
CA THR A 72 -5.35 9.06 -0.42
C THR A 72 -6.17 10.35 -0.53
N GLY A 73 -7.50 10.25 -0.47
CA GLY A 73 -8.42 11.38 -0.45
C GLY A 73 -8.17 12.31 0.74
N LEU A 74 -8.03 11.75 1.95
CA LEU A 74 -7.66 12.50 3.16
C LEU A 74 -6.30 13.20 3.01
N GLY A 75 -5.29 12.51 2.47
CA GLY A 75 -3.97 13.09 2.23
C GLY A 75 -3.98 14.26 1.25
N SER A 76 -4.83 14.21 0.22
CA SER A 76 -5.02 15.35 -0.69
C SER A 76 -5.75 16.52 -0.03
N SER A 77 -6.79 16.23 0.78
CA SER A 77 -7.58 17.24 1.47
C SER A 77 -6.75 18.01 2.50
N THR A 78 -5.90 17.32 3.27
CA THR A 78 -5.01 17.96 4.24
C THR A 78 -3.94 18.82 3.56
N ARG A 79 -3.39 18.37 2.44
CA ARG A 79 -2.44 19.18 1.65
C ARG A 79 -3.11 20.44 1.09
N ASN A 80 -4.30 20.31 0.51
CA ASN A 80 -5.06 21.45 0.01
C ASN A 80 -5.40 22.46 1.13
N GLN A 81 -5.75 21.98 2.32
CA GLN A 81 -5.97 22.83 3.51
C GLN A 81 -4.70 23.60 3.90
N ALA A 82 -3.56 22.91 3.98
CA ALA A 82 -2.29 23.54 4.32
C ALA A 82 -1.84 24.56 3.25
N ASP A 83 -2.10 24.28 1.98
CA ASP A 83 -1.81 25.19 0.88
C ASP A 83 -2.74 26.43 0.91
N PHE A 84 -4.01 26.26 1.29
CA PHE A 84 -4.94 27.36 1.52
C PHE A 84 -4.51 28.27 2.68
N GLU A 85 -4.13 27.68 3.83
CA GLU A 85 -3.62 28.43 4.99
C GLU A 85 -2.37 29.25 4.66
N LYS A 86 -1.46 28.72 3.82
CA LYS A 86 -0.28 29.47 3.34
C LYS A 86 -0.68 30.66 2.46
N LEU A 87 -1.64 30.47 1.56
CA LEU A 87 -2.14 31.55 0.71
C LEU A 87 -2.78 32.66 1.55
N GLU A 88 -3.57 32.31 2.56
CA GLU A 88 -4.15 33.29 3.49
C GLU A 88 -3.07 34.07 4.25
N GLN A 89 -2.02 33.40 4.73
CA GLN A 89 -0.87 34.08 5.34
C GLN A 89 -0.17 35.01 4.37
N GLU A 90 0.01 34.60 3.11
CA GLU A 90 0.66 35.43 2.10
C GLU A 90 -0.17 36.68 1.78
N ILE A 91 -1.50 36.52 1.65
CA ILE A 91 -2.45 37.63 1.48
C ILE A 91 -2.37 38.58 2.67
N SER A 92 -2.39 38.06 3.90
CA SER A 92 -2.29 38.87 5.12
C SER A 92 -0.99 39.68 5.19
N LYS A 93 0.13 39.06 4.81
CA LYS A 93 1.44 39.71 4.76
C LYS A 93 1.47 40.83 3.73
N LYS A 94 0.97 40.59 2.51
CA LYS A 94 0.88 41.61 1.45
C LYS A 94 -0.04 42.76 1.86
N ASN A 95 -1.19 42.48 2.46
CA ASN A 95 -2.10 43.50 2.98
C ASN A 95 -1.43 44.37 4.05
N THR A 96 -0.68 43.76 4.96
CA THR A 96 0.08 44.48 5.98
C THR A 96 1.16 45.37 5.35
N GLN A 97 1.89 44.87 4.36
CA GLN A 97 2.89 45.65 3.62
C GLN A 97 2.27 46.85 2.89
N ILE A 98 1.12 46.67 2.23
CA ILE A 98 0.39 47.75 1.56
C ILE A 98 0.00 48.84 2.57
N LYS A 99 -0.53 48.44 3.74
CA LYS A 99 -0.89 49.40 4.80
C LYS A 99 0.31 50.25 5.23
N TYR A 100 1.47 49.64 5.46
CA TYR A 100 2.69 50.39 5.80
C TYR A 100 3.12 51.36 4.70
N LEU A 101 3.08 50.92 3.44
CA LEU A 101 3.44 51.78 2.31
C LEU A 101 2.51 53.00 2.19
N LEU A 102 1.20 52.80 2.39
CA LEU A 102 0.22 53.90 2.39
C LEU A 102 0.51 54.93 3.49
N VAL A 103 0.87 54.47 4.69
CA VAL A 103 1.24 55.37 5.80
C VAL A 103 2.50 56.18 5.47
N ILE A 104 3.52 55.54 4.90
CA ILE A 104 4.76 56.22 4.49
C ILE A 104 4.48 57.27 3.40
N ILE A 105 3.70 56.91 2.38
CA ILE A 105 3.31 57.83 1.31
C ILE A 105 2.56 59.04 1.88
N ALA A 106 1.57 58.81 2.76
CA ALA A 106 0.82 59.88 3.39
C ALA A 106 1.72 60.84 4.18
N PHE A 107 2.70 60.31 4.92
CA PHE A 107 3.68 61.10 5.64
C PHE A 107 4.56 61.96 4.71
N LEU A 108 5.08 61.36 3.63
CA LEU A 108 5.88 62.09 2.64
C LEU A 108 5.08 63.20 1.94
N CYS A 109 3.81 62.95 1.61
CA CYS A 109 2.93 63.96 1.03
C CYS A 109 2.72 65.15 1.97
N LEU A 110 2.56 64.91 3.27
CA LEU A 110 2.45 65.99 4.26
C LEU A 110 3.74 66.82 4.33
N MET A 111 4.92 66.18 4.28
CA MET A 111 6.22 66.86 4.34
C MET A 111 6.53 67.72 3.10
N LEU A 112 5.87 67.49 1.97
CA LEU A 112 6.04 68.28 0.74
C LEU A 112 5.05 69.45 0.64
N LEU A 113 4.05 69.51 1.54
CA LEU A 113 3.02 70.55 1.58
C LEU A 113 3.32 71.67 2.59
N PHE A 114 4.47 71.61 3.28
CA PHE A 114 4.99 72.62 4.21
C PHE A 114 6.42 73.01 3.82
#